data_AF-A0A2K3KB10-F1
#
_entry.id   AF-A0A2K3KB10-F1
#
_cell.length_a   1.000
_cell.length_b   1.000
_cell.length_c   1.000
_cell.angle_alpha   90.00
_cell.angle_beta   90.00
_cell.angle_gamma   90.00
#
_symmetry.space_group_name_H-M   'P 1'
#
loop_
_entity.id
_entity.type
_entity.pdbx_description
1 polymer ?
#
loop_
_entity_poly.entity_id
_entity_poly.type
_entity_poly.pdbx_seq_one_letter_code
_entity_poly.pdbx_strand_id
1 'polypeptide(L)'
;AFAHLLRAPHDDSDLIMKERFPVPRLVVCDQHGSQARFLLAKLNPSATYNTEASLPGGDIIFTDDVSFEVFLDHLQRLVVQ
;
A
#
# COMPACT_ATOMS: atom_id res chain seq x y z
N ALA A 1 -23.77 -10.28 -6.52
CA ALA A 1 -22.30 -10.43 -6.63
C ALA A 1 -21.59 -9.09 -6.36
N PHE A 2 -21.70 -8.09 -7.23
CA PHE A 2 -20.98 -6.82 -7.06
C PHE A 2 -21.33 -6.03 -5.79
N ALA A 3 -22.61 -5.94 -5.43
CA ALA A 3 -23.02 -5.28 -4.19
C ALA A 3 -22.42 -5.95 -2.93
N HIS A 4 -22.22 -7.27 -2.96
CA HIS A 4 -21.57 -7.98 -1.85
C HIS A 4 -20.06 -7.71 -1.83
N LEU A 5 -19.41 -7.66 -3.01
CA LEU A 5 -18.00 -7.30 -3.13
C LEU A 5 -17.70 -5.93 -2.50
N LEU A 6 -18.57 -4.94 -2.72
CA LEU A 6 -18.40 -3.60 -2.14
C LEU A 6 -18.66 -3.58 -0.64
N ARG A 7 -19.61 -4.39 -0.14
CA ARG A 7 -19.98 -4.41 1.28
C ARG A 7 -18.97 -5.12 2.17
N ALA A 8 -18.37 -6.23 1.68
CA ALA A 8 -17.44 -7.05 2.45
C ALA A 8 -16.32 -6.25 3.18
N PRO A 9 -15.56 -5.35 2.52
CA PRO A 9 -14.50 -4.62 3.21
C PRO A 9 -15.01 -3.67 4.31
N HIS A 10 -16.26 -3.18 4.21
CA HIS A 10 -16.85 -2.37 5.27
C HIS A 10 -17.17 -3.21 6.50
N ASP A 11 -17.84 -4.36 6.30
CA ASP A 11 -18.20 -5.27 7.39
C ASP A 11 -16.94 -5.76 8.15
N ASP A 12 -15.86 -6.08 7.43
CA ASP A 12 -14.57 -6.45 8.02
C ASP A 12 -13.92 -5.30 8.80
N SER A 13 -13.97 -4.08 8.24
CA SER A 13 -13.40 -2.89 8.91
C SER A 13 -14.12 -2.56 10.22
N ASP A 14 -15.45 -2.72 10.26
CA ASP A 14 -16.28 -2.49 11.43
C ASP A 14 -15.95 -3.49 12.55
N LEU A 15 -15.66 -4.74 12.20
CA LEU A 15 -15.24 -5.77 13.16
C LEU A 15 -13.90 -5.38 13.81
N ILE A 16 -12.91 -5.00 13.01
CA ILE A 16 -11.59 -4.57 13.51
C ILE A 16 -11.70 -3.33 14.41
N MET A 17 -12.54 -2.36 14.04
CA MET A 17 -12.74 -1.13 14.81
C MET A 17 -13.34 -1.40 16.19
N LYS A 18 -14.26 -2.36 16.31
CA LYS A 18 -14.89 -2.72 17.59
C LYS A 18 -13.92 -3.36 18.58
N GLU A 19 -12.91 -4.07 18.10
CA GLU A 19 -11.96 -4.81 18.95
C GLU A 19 -10.74 -3.99 19.40
N ARG A 20 -10.43 -2.88 18.72
CA ARG A 20 -9.20 -2.10 18.97
C ARG A 20 -9.43 -0.88 19.86
N PHE A 21 -8.49 -0.68 20.78
CA PHE A 21 -8.37 0.55 21.58
C PHE A 21 -6.93 1.10 21.53
N PRO A 22 -6.71 2.38 21.18
CA PRO A 22 -7.70 3.36 20.78
C PRO A 22 -8.37 2.99 19.44
N VAL A 23 -9.61 3.48 19.24
CA VAL A 23 -10.38 3.20 18.02
C VAL A 23 -9.61 3.75 16.81
N PRO A 24 -9.33 2.92 15.78
CA PRO A 24 -8.57 3.37 14.63
C PRO A 24 -9.40 4.29 13.73
N ARG A 25 -8.73 5.22 13.03
CA ARG A 25 -9.35 6.06 12.01
C ARG A 25 -9.55 5.26 10.72
N LEU A 26 -10.80 5.02 10.33
CA LEU A 26 -11.15 4.46 9.03
C LEU A 26 -11.10 5.54 7.94
N VAL A 27 -10.49 5.22 6.80
CA VAL A 27 -10.45 6.07 5.61
C VAL A 27 -10.98 5.25 4.44
N VAL A 28 -12.10 5.66 3.88
CA VAL A 28 -12.68 5.10 2.66
C VAL A 28 -12.32 6.04 1.51
N CYS A 29 -11.76 5.49 0.44
CA CYS A 29 -11.31 6.28 -0.70
C CYS A 29 -11.27 5.45 -1.97
N ASP A 30 -11.35 6.14 -3.11
CA ASP A 30 -11.24 5.57 -4.44
C ASP A 30 -9.92 5.99 -5.11
N GLN A 31 -9.59 5.32 -6.22
CA GLN A 31 -8.43 5.66 -7.04
C GLN A 31 -8.47 7.15 -7.44
N HIS A 32 -7.31 7.81 -7.38
CA HIS A 32 -7.13 9.24 -7.64
C HIS A 32 -7.81 10.19 -6.62
N GLY A 33 -8.50 9.67 -5.60
CA GLY A 33 -9.04 10.48 -4.51
C GLY A 33 -7.95 11.05 -3.61
N SER A 34 -8.18 12.24 -3.04
CA SER A 34 -7.17 12.91 -2.19
C SER A 34 -6.77 12.10 -0.95
N GLN A 35 -7.68 11.26 -0.45
CA GLN A 35 -7.47 10.35 0.68
C GLN A 35 -6.72 9.06 0.29
N ALA A 36 -6.65 8.68 -0.99
CA ALA A 36 -5.90 7.50 -1.44
C ALA A 36 -4.40 7.60 -1.13
N ARG A 37 -3.88 8.82 -0.94
CA ARG A 37 -2.51 9.07 -0.50
C ARG A 37 -2.17 8.40 0.84
N PHE A 38 -3.14 8.19 1.74
CA PHE A 38 -2.91 7.44 2.98
C PHE A 38 -2.54 5.98 2.73
N LEU A 39 -3.04 5.39 1.63
CA LEU A 39 -2.63 4.06 1.17
C LEU A 39 -1.27 4.15 0.47
N LEU A 40 -1.12 5.02 -0.52
CA LEU A 40 0.09 5.12 -1.35
C LEU A 40 1.36 5.34 -0.51
N ALA A 41 1.30 6.16 0.54
CA ALA A 41 2.42 6.43 1.43
C ALA A 41 2.84 5.22 2.30
N LYS A 42 2.06 4.14 2.33
CA LYS A 42 2.35 2.91 3.09
C LYS A 42 2.75 1.74 2.21
N LEU A 43 2.62 1.87 0.89
CA LEU A 43 2.98 0.82 -0.04
C LEU A 43 4.49 0.77 -0.24
N ASN A 44 5.00 -0.41 -0.57
CA ASN A 44 6.37 -0.57 -1.03
C ASN A 44 6.50 0.01 -2.45
N PRO A 45 7.44 0.93 -2.73
CA PRO A 45 7.66 1.50 -4.06
C PRO A 45 8.37 0.53 -5.01
N SER A 46 7.76 -0.62 -5.30
CA SER A 46 8.27 -1.61 -6.26
C SER A 46 8.33 -1.07 -7.70
N ALA A 47 7.50 -0.07 -8.02
CA ALA A 47 7.55 0.67 -9.27
C ALA A 47 7.46 2.18 -8.97
N THR A 48 8.45 2.93 -9.41
CA THR A 48 8.52 4.39 -9.27
C THR A 48 8.65 5.04 -10.64
N TYR A 49 8.64 6.37 -10.67
CA TYR A 49 8.86 7.15 -11.88
C TYR A 49 10.27 6.96 -12.50
N ASN A 50 11.20 6.36 -11.74
CA ASN A 50 12.55 6.01 -12.21
C ASN A 50 12.66 4.58 -12.78
N THR A 51 11.60 3.77 -12.69
CA THR A 51 11.62 2.38 -13.17
C THR A 51 11.45 2.36 -14.70
N GLU A 52 12.46 1.89 -15.45
CA GLU A 52 12.45 1.87 -16.93
C GLU A 52 11.33 1.01 -17.53
N ALA A 53 10.87 -0.01 -16.80
CA ALA A 53 9.78 -0.89 -17.20
C ALA A 53 8.64 -0.81 -16.19
N SER A 54 7.60 -0.05 -16.51
CA SER A 54 6.34 -0.12 -15.77
C SER A 54 5.71 -1.51 -15.98
N LEU A 55 5.55 -2.26 -14.90
CA LEU A 55 4.82 -3.53 -14.93
C LEU A 55 3.38 -3.26 -15.40
N PRO A 56 2.85 -4.04 -16.37
CA PRO A 56 1.49 -3.85 -16.84
C PRO A 56 0.49 -4.07 -15.69
N GLY A 57 -0.26 -3.02 -15.35
CA GLY A 57 -1.29 -3.05 -14.30
C GLY A 57 -0.83 -2.65 -12.90
N GLY A 58 0.44 -2.23 -12.71
CA GLY A 58 0.92 -1.68 -11.44
C GLY A 58 0.75 -0.16 -11.36
N ASP A 59 0.25 0.36 -10.24
CA ASP A 59 0.27 1.80 -9.96
C ASP A 59 1.72 2.26 -9.69
N ILE A 60 2.13 3.36 -10.31
CA ILE A 60 3.44 3.98 -10.09
C ILE A 60 3.38 4.84 -8.82
N ILE A 61 4.31 4.60 -7.88
CA ILE A 61 4.42 5.40 -6.66
C ILE A 61 5.44 6.52 -6.88
N PHE A 62 4.98 7.76 -6.72
CA PHE A 62 5.82 8.95 -6.86
C PHE A 62 6.56 9.22 -5.55
N THR A 63 7.69 8.54 -5.37
CA THR A 63 8.61 8.73 -4.24
C THR A 63 10.05 8.42 -4.67
N ASP A 64 11.00 8.94 -3.90
CA ASP A 64 12.43 8.62 -3.98
C ASP A 64 12.85 7.53 -2.98
N ASP A 65 11.89 7.01 -2.19
CA ASP A 65 12.15 5.94 -1.24
C ASP A 65 12.63 4.66 -1.94
N VAL A 66 13.50 3.92 -1.25
CA VAL A 66 13.99 2.63 -1.74
C VAL A 66 12.91 1.55 -1.66
N SER A 67 12.84 0.70 -2.67
CA SER A 67 11.99 -0.48 -2.62
C SER A 67 12.55 -1.51 -1.62
N PHE A 68 11.67 -2.38 -1.14
CA PHE A 68 12.04 -3.48 -0.26
C PHE A 68 13.05 -4.44 -0.91
N GLU A 69 12.99 -4.63 -2.23
CA GLU A 69 13.94 -5.43 -2.99
C GLU A 69 15.35 -4.82 -2.95
N VAL A 70 15.46 -3.52 -3.23
CA VAL A 70 16.74 -2.78 -3.12
C VAL A 70 17.27 -2.85 -1.69
N PHE A 71 16.41 -2.65 -0.69
CA PHE A 71 16.79 -2.79 0.71
C PHE A 71 17.37 -4.18 1.04
N LEU A 72 16.71 -5.26 0.60
CA LEU A 72 17.17 -6.63 0.83
C LEU A 72 18.51 -6.90 0.13
N ASP A 73 18.70 -6.42 -1.10
CA ASP A 73 19.96 -6.53 -1.83
C ASP A 73 21.13 -5.91 -1.08
N HIS A 74 20.92 -4.71 -0.54
CA HIS A 74 21.93 -4.03 0.29
C HIS A 74 22.19 -4.78 1.60
N LEU A 75 21.13 -5.22 2.28
CA LEU A 75 21.25 -5.98 3.52
C LEU A 75 22.04 -7.28 3.31
N GLN A 76 21.70 -8.06 2.29
CA GLN A 76 22.35 -9.34 1.99
C GLN A 76 23.84 -9.15 1.74
N ARG A 77 24.24 -8.15 0.94
CA ARG A 77 25.66 -7.84 0.68
C ARG A 77 26.42 -7.49 1.95
N LEU A 78 25.81 -6.76 2.88
CA LEU A 78 26.45 -6.38 4.15
C LEU A 78 26.56 -7.54 5.15
N VAL A 79 25.59 -8.46 5.15
CA VAL A 79 25.56 -9.59 6.09
C VAL A 79 26.57 -10.68 5.72
N VAL A 80 26.92 -10.83 4.44
CA VAL A 80 27.88 -11.86 3.97
C VAL A 80 29.32 -11.35 3.79
N GLN A 81 29.57 -10.07 4.10
CA GLN A 81 30.92 -9.49 4.17
C GLN A 81 31.63 -9.91 5.45
#